data_AF-A0A0A7AE97-F1
#
_entry.id   AF-A0A0A7AE97-F1
#
_cell.length_a   1.000
_cell.length_b   1.000
_cell.length_c   1.000
_cell.angle_alpha   90.00
_cell.angle_beta   90.00
_cell.angle_gamma   90.00
#
_symmetry.space_group_name_H-M   'P 1'
#
loop_
_entity.id
_entity.type
_entity.pdbx_description
1 polymer ?
#
loop_
_entity_poly.entity_id
_entity_poly.type
_entity_poly.pdbx_seq_one_letter_code
_entity_poly.pdbx_strand_id
1 'polypeptide(L)' 'MVKNSFISVISQEEKEENRGSVEFQIVRFTNRIRRLTSHLQLHKKDYLSQRGLRKIL' A
#
# COMPACT_ATOMS: atom_id res chain seq x y z
N MET A 1 8.38 -24.83 -8.84
CA MET A 1 8.73 -23.81 -7.82
C MET A 1 7.44 -23.30 -7.20
N VAL A 2 6.94 -24.01 -6.17
CA VAL A 2 5.62 -23.76 -5.57
C VAL A 2 5.83 -23.48 -4.09
N LYS A 3 6.16 -22.23 -3.75
CA LYS A 3 6.09 -21.71 -2.38
C LYS A 3 5.83 -20.21 -2.51
N ASN A 4 4.58 -19.79 -2.32
CA ASN A 4 4.18 -18.41 -1.98
C ASN A 4 2.65 -18.27 -1.73
N SER A 5 1.83 -19.28 -2.08
CA SER A 5 0.38 -19.24 -1.87
C SER A 5 -0.04 -19.32 -0.39
N PHE A 6 0.69 -20.05 0.45
CA PHE A 6 0.34 -20.19 1.87
C PHE A 6 0.68 -18.95 2.70
N ILE A 7 1.75 -18.21 2.35
CA ILE A 7 2.13 -16.96 3.04
C ILE A 7 1.14 -15.83 2.73
N SER A 8 0.62 -15.77 1.49
CA SER A 8 -0.39 -14.77 1.15
C SER A 8 -1.70 -14.97 1.92
N VAL A 9 -2.12 -16.23 2.11
CA VAL A 9 -3.38 -16.58 2.79
C VAL A 9 -3.32 -16.35 4.30
N ILE A 10 -2.25 -16.76 4.99
CA ILE A 10 -2.09 -16.53 6.44
C ILE A 10 -2.01 -15.03 6.75
N SER A 11 -1.35 -14.25 5.89
CA SER A 11 -1.32 -12.79 6.04
C SER A 11 -2.64 -12.11 5.69
N GLN A 12 -3.63 -12.79 5.08
CA GLN A 12 -4.94 -12.21 4.77
C GLN A 12 -5.93 -12.39 5.93
N GLU A 13 -5.88 -13.51 6.65
CA GLU A 13 -6.76 -13.80 7.78
C GLU A 13 -6.44 -12.92 9.00
N GLU A 14 -5.17 -12.76 9.41
CA GLU A 14 -4.79 -11.82 10.48
C GLU A 14 -5.00 -10.34 10.09
N LYS A 15 -4.94 -10.04 8.78
CA LYS A 15 -5.16 -8.68 8.26
C LYS A 15 -6.62 -8.26 8.26
N GLU A 16 -7.58 -9.17 8.10
CA GLU A 16 -9.02 -8.84 8.11
C GLU A 16 -9.43 -8.32 9.50
N GLU A 17 -9.00 -8.99 10.56
CA GLU A 17 -9.31 -8.63 11.94
C GLU A 17 -8.60 -7.33 12.38
N ASN A 18 -7.38 -7.11 11.88
CA ASN A 18 -6.54 -5.96 12.24
C ASN A 18 -6.57 -4.80 11.22
N ARG A 19 -7.54 -4.76 10.27
CA ARG A 19 -7.60 -3.64 9.30
C ARG A 19 -7.71 -2.26 9.94
N GLY A 20 -8.32 -2.22 11.13
CA GLY A 20 -8.47 -1.00 11.92
C GLY A 20 -7.26 -0.63 12.76
N SER A 21 -6.28 -1.54 12.95
CA SER A 21 -5.15 -1.26 13.82
C SER A 21 -4.25 -0.16 13.24
N VAL A 22 -3.69 0.66 14.12
CA VAL A 22 -2.81 1.78 13.71
C VAL A 22 -1.59 1.26 12.94
N GLU A 23 -0.98 0.17 13.42
CA GLU A 23 0.19 -0.45 12.78
C GLU A 23 -0.13 -0.93 11.37
N PHE A 24 -1.27 -1.61 11.19
CA PHE A 24 -1.69 -2.06 9.87
C PHE A 24 -1.95 -0.89 8.92
N GLN A 25 -2.63 0.15 9.39
CA GLN A 25 -2.91 1.34 8.60
C GLN A 25 -1.62 2.06 8.18
N ILE A 26 -0.65 2.22 9.09
CA ILE A 26 0.66 2.80 8.79
C ILE A 26 1.35 1.99 7.68
N VAL A 27 1.48 0.67 7.84
CA VAL A 27 2.12 -0.20 6.83
C VAL A 27 1.40 -0.09 5.48
N ARG A 28 0.07 -0.03 5.48
CA ARG A 28 -0.74 0.12 4.25
C ARG A 28 -0.50 1.47 3.58
N PHE A 29 -0.49 2.57 4.33
CA PHE A 29 -0.21 3.90 3.78
C PHE A 29 1.22 4.01 3.27
N THR A 30 2.22 3.49 4.01
CA THR A 30 3.61 3.45 3.56
C THR A 30 3.77 2.71 2.23
N ASN A 31 3.14 1.55 2.08
CA ASN A 31 3.18 0.79 0.83
C ASN A 31 2.49 1.54 -0.32
N ARG A 32 1.39 2.24 -0.05
CA ARG A 32 0.68 3.06 -1.05
C ARG A 32 1.52 4.27 -1.47
N ILE A 33 2.17 4.96 -0.53
CA ILE A 33 3.08 6.08 -0.80
C ILE A 33 4.21 5.61 -1.72
N ARG A 34 4.92 4.53 -1.37
CA ARG A 34 6.03 4.00 -2.18
C ARG A 34 5.61 3.75 -3.64
N ARG A 35 4.47 3.08 -3.85
CA ARG A 35 3.95 2.79 -5.19
C ARG A 35 3.59 4.07 -5.97
N LEU A 36 2.90 5.02 -5.33
CA LEU A 36 2.54 6.29 -5.95
C LEU A 36 3.75 7.15 -6.28
N THR A 37 4.77 7.15 -5.42
CA THR A 37 6.03 7.86 -5.69
C THR A 37 6.71 7.30 -6.94
N SER A 38 6.84 5.98 -7.07
CA SER A 38 7.38 5.35 -8.29
C SER A 38 6.53 5.65 -9.53
N HIS A 39 5.19 5.62 -9.42
CA HIS A 39 4.28 5.98 -10.51
C HIS A 39 4.52 7.41 -11.01
N LEU A 40 4.65 8.37 -10.10
CA LEU A 40 4.85 9.79 -10.44
C LEU A 40 6.23 10.08 -11.02
N GLN A 41 7.24 9.22 -10.79
CA GLN A 41 8.54 9.35 -11.46
C GLN A 41 8.41 9.16 -12.98
N LEU A 42 7.54 8.24 -13.41
CA LEU A 42 7.22 7.98 -14.82
C LEU A 42 6.17 8.97 -15.34
N HIS A 43 5.13 9.23 -14.56
CA HIS A 43 3.99 10.08 -14.94
C HIS A 43 4.03 11.45 -14.24
N LYS A 44 5.06 12.24 -14.54
CA LYS A 44 5.34 13.52 -13.86
C LYS A 44 4.23 14.58 -13.95
N LYS A 45 3.35 14.48 -14.95
CA LYS A 45 2.22 15.42 -15.17
C LYS A 45 0.90 14.94 -14.57
N ASP A 46 0.88 13.81 -13.86
CA ASP A 46 -0.33 13.34 -13.17
C ASP A 46 -0.56 14.12 -11.86
N TYR A 47 -1.09 15.34 -12.01
CA TYR A 47 -1.36 16.24 -10.89
C TYR A 47 -2.48 15.76 -9.97
N LEU A 48 -3.41 14.94 -10.48
CA LEU A 48 -4.51 14.38 -9.68
C LEU A 48 -3.95 13.36 -8.67
N SER A 49 -3.10 12.45 -9.13
CA SER A 49 -2.42 11.50 -8.24
C SER A 49 -1.45 12.19 -7.29
N GLN A 50 -0.72 13.24 -7.74
CA GLN A 50 0.15 14.03 -6.86
C GLN A 50 -0.65 14.70 -5.74
N ARG A 51 -1.83 15.27 -6.04
CA ARG A 51 -2.74 15.84 -5.03
C ARG A 51 -3.24 14.76 -4.07
N GLY A 52 -3.56 13.57 -4.56
CA GLY A 52 -3.95 12.44 -3.73
C GLY A 52 -2.83 12.00 -2.77
N LEU A 53 -1.58 11.94 -3.26
CA LEU A 53 -0.42 11.60 -2.44
C LEU A 53 -0.21 12.60 -1.30
N ARG A 54 -0.36 13.91 -1.57
CA ARG A 54 -0.27 14.97 -0.55
C ARG A 54 -1.38 14.96 0.51
N LYS A 55 -2.47 14.19 0.31
CA LYS A 55 -3.51 14.01 1.34
C LYS A 55 -3.21 12.82 2.26
N ILE A 56 -2.37 11.89 1.79
CA ILE A 56 -1.96 10.71 2.57
C ILE A 56 -0.75 11.04 3.45
N LEU A 57 0.15 11.88 2.94
CA LEU A 57 1.23 12.52 3.72
C LEU A 57 0.67 13.66 4.57
#